data_AF-A0A377NJ27-F1
#
_entry.id   AF-A0A377NJ27-F1
#
_cell.length_a   1.000
_cell.length_b   1.000
_cell.length_c   1.000
_cell.angle_alpha   90.00
_cell.angle_beta   90.00
_cell.angle_gamma   90.00
#
_symmetry.space_group_name_H-M   'P 1'
#
loop_
_entity.id
_entity.type
_entity.pdbx_description
1 polymer ?
#
loop_
_entity_poly.entity_id
_entity_poly.type
_entity_poly.pdbx_seq_one_letter_code
_entity_poly.pdbx_strand_id
1 'polypeptide(L)'
;MKKLLLSGLSAAILLGSFNAAWAEDAPKTVNIGYQKANIFALLKYRGTLDSDFSKQGITVRWVEFPAGPQMLEGLNVGSIDLAATATRRRPSLRPPKRI
;
A
#
# COMPACT_ATOMS: atom_id res chain seq x y z
N MET A 1 -57.14 25.75 12.38
CA MET A 1 -57.19 24.52 11.58
C MET A 1 -56.05 24.51 10.57
N LYS A 2 -55.13 23.53 10.73
CA LYS A 2 -54.30 22.90 9.68
C LYS A 2 -53.36 23.78 8.84
N LYS A 3 -52.37 24.42 9.48
CA LYS A 3 -51.08 24.72 8.81
C LYS A 3 -50.21 23.45 8.88
N LEU A 4 -50.50 22.49 8.02
CA LEU A 4 -49.86 21.15 8.00
C LEU A 4 -49.61 20.72 6.56
N LEU A 5 -48.93 21.54 5.74
CA LEU A 5 -48.68 21.19 4.34
C LEU A 5 -47.31 21.65 3.81
N LEU A 6 -46.28 21.83 4.66
CA LEU A 6 -44.97 22.27 4.15
C LEU A 6 -43.74 21.74 4.89
N SER A 7 -43.81 20.54 5.49
CA SER A 7 -42.62 19.92 6.13
C SER A 7 -42.34 18.48 5.69
N GLY A 8 -42.96 18.01 4.60
CA GLY A 8 -42.88 16.61 4.18
C GLY A 8 -41.73 16.26 3.21
N LEU A 9 -41.05 17.24 2.61
CA LEU A 9 -40.11 16.96 1.50
C LEU A 9 -38.62 16.94 1.90
N SER A 10 -38.26 17.39 3.11
CA SER A 10 -36.85 17.42 3.53
C SER A 10 -36.32 16.10 4.09
N ALA A 11 -37.16 15.10 4.36
CA ALA A 11 -36.74 13.85 4.99
C ALA A 11 -36.31 12.75 4.00
N ALA A 12 -36.56 12.91 2.69
CA ALA A 12 -36.30 11.85 1.71
C ALA A 12 -34.86 11.85 1.15
N ILE A 13 -34.05 12.88 1.42
CA ILE A 13 -32.70 13.02 0.83
C ILE A 13 -31.60 12.39 1.70
N LEU A 14 -31.89 12.04 2.97
CA LEU A 14 -30.88 11.48 3.88
C LEU A 14 -30.67 9.96 3.78
N LEU A 15 -31.46 9.23 2.98
CA LEU A 15 -31.34 7.77 2.83
C LEU A 15 -30.52 7.33 1.61
N GLY A 16 -30.14 8.25 0.72
CA GLY A 16 -29.49 7.93 -0.57
C GLY A 16 -27.96 7.87 -0.54
N SER A 17 -27.30 8.21 0.56
CA SER A 17 -25.84 8.41 0.61
C SER A 17 -25.08 7.30 1.33
N PHE A 18 -25.61 6.08 1.37
CA PHE A 18 -24.81 4.90 1.70
C PHE A 18 -23.91 4.58 0.50
N ASN A 19 -22.76 5.25 0.43
CA ASN A 19 -21.65 4.77 -0.41
C ASN A 19 -21.21 3.43 0.18
N ALA A 20 -21.73 2.33 -0.35
CA ALA A 20 -21.16 1.02 -0.12
C ALA A 20 -19.71 1.07 -0.59
N ALA A 21 -18.77 0.94 0.35
CA ALA A 21 -17.37 0.77 -0.01
C ALA A 21 -17.25 -0.59 -0.70
N TRP A 22 -17.27 -0.60 -2.03
CA TRP A 22 -16.89 -1.77 -2.80
C TRP A 22 -15.40 -1.99 -2.58
N ALA A 23 -15.05 -3.13 -1.96
CA ALA A 23 -13.68 -3.58 -1.97
C ALA A 23 -13.29 -3.83 -3.43
N GLU A 24 -12.16 -3.28 -3.88
CA GLU A 24 -11.59 -3.66 -5.17
C GLU A 24 -11.32 -5.17 -5.19
N ASP A 25 -11.55 -5.78 -6.36
CA ASP A 25 -11.18 -7.17 -6.58
C ASP A 25 -9.69 -7.37 -6.26
N ALA A 26 -9.38 -8.53 -5.65
CA ALA A 26 -8.01 -8.85 -5.30
C ALA A 26 -7.10 -8.74 -6.54
N PRO A 27 -5.92 -8.12 -6.42
CA PRO A 27 -5.05 -7.90 -7.56
C PRO A 27 -4.60 -9.24 -8.13
N LYS A 28 -4.70 -9.39 -9.46
CA LYS A 28 -4.25 -10.62 -10.17
C LYS A 28 -2.74 -10.85 -10.04
N THR A 29 -1.98 -9.78 -9.82
CA THR A 29 -0.52 -9.83 -9.71
C THR A 29 -0.03 -8.82 -8.70
N VAL A 30 0.91 -9.22 -7.84
CA VAL A 30 1.59 -8.36 -6.87
C VAL A 30 3.07 -8.32 -7.19
N ASN A 31 3.59 -7.11 -7.38
CA ASN A 31 4.95 -6.84 -7.80
C ASN A 31 5.78 -6.43 -6.58
N ILE A 32 6.71 -7.28 -6.16
CA ILE A 32 7.51 -7.08 -4.96
C ILE A 32 8.92 -6.71 -5.36
N GLY A 33 9.32 -5.49 -5.01
CA GLY A 33 10.69 -5.01 -5.11
C GLY A 33 11.54 -5.55 -3.96
N TYR A 34 12.67 -6.18 -4.27
CA TYR A 34 13.62 -6.68 -3.28
C TYR A 34 15.07 -6.34 -3.61
N GLN A 35 15.93 -6.40 -2.60
CA GLN A 35 17.39 -6.28 -2.72
C GLN A 35 18.04 -7.51 -2.08
N LYS A 36 19.26 -7.88 -2.51
CA LYS A 36 19.94 -9.13 -2.10
C LYS A 36 20.08 -9.35 -0.58
N ALA A 37 20.12 -8.29 0.23
CA ALA A 37 20.29 -8.35 1.68
C ALA A 37 19.02 -7.94 2.46
N ASN A 38 17.83 -8.08 1.86
CA ASN A 38 16.56 -7.65 2.43
C ASN A 38 15.68 -8.84 2.86
N ILE A 39 14.70 -8.60 3.74
CA ILE A 39 13.73 -9.62 4.20
C ILE A 39 12.98 -10.27 3.03
N PHE A 40 12.68 -9.50 1.98
CA PHE A 40 11.99 -10.01 0.80
C PHE A 40 12.81 -11.02 0.00
N ALA A 41 14.15 -10.95 0.04
CA ALA A 41 14.98 -11.98 -0.57
C ALA A 41 14.78 -13.33 0.13
N LEU A 42 14.72 -13.32 1.47
CA LEU A 42 14.46 -14.54 2.25
C LEU A 42 13.06 -15.11 1.98
N LEU A 43 12.04 -14.25 1.88
CA LEU A 43 10.68 -14.68 1.55
C LEU A 43 10.59 -15.31 0.15
N LYS A 44 11.28 -14.72 -0.84
CA LYS A 44 11.40 -15.29 -2.18
C LYS A 44 12.07 -16.66 -2.17
N TYR A 45 13.19 -16.80 -1.45
CA TYR A 45 13.87 -18.10 -1.34
C TYR A 45 13.02 -19.17 -0.64
N ARG A 46 12.22 -18.76 0.35
CA ARG A 46 11.33 -19.67 1.08
C ARG A 46 10.12 -20.08 0.24
N GLY A 47 9.66 -19.23 -0.68
CA GLY A 47 8.52 -19.50 -1.57
C GLY A 47 7.16 -19.66 -0.87
N THR A 48 7.10 -19.44 0.45
CA THR A 48 5.84 -19.53 1.21
C THR A 48 4.85 -18.46 0.77
N LEU A 49 5.35 -17.26 0.48
CA LEU A 49 4.51 -16.15 0.02
C LEU A 49 3.90 -16.45 -1.34
N ASP A 50 4.71 -16.93 -2.28
CA ASP A 50 4.27 -17.35 -3.62
C ASP A 50 3.20 -18.44 -3.55
N SER A 51 3.38 -19.45 -2.68
CA SER A 51 2.41 -20.52 -2.48
C SER A 51 1.09 -20.02 -1.92
N ASP A 52 1.13 -19.17 -0.88
CA ASP A 52 -0.09 -18.69 -0.22
C ASP A 52 -0.87 -17.68 -1.08
N PHE A 53 -0.16 -16.89 -1.90
CA PHE A 53 -0.78 -15.98 -2.86
C PHE A 53 -1.35 -16.74 -4.06
N SER A 54 -0.67 -17.79 -4.53
CA SER A 54 -1.16 -18.64 -5.61
C SER A 54 -2.47 -19.33 -5.25
N LYS A 55 -2.64 -19.78 -3.99
CA LYS A 55 -3.92 -20.34 -3.49
C LYS A 55 -5.09 -19.34 -3.56
N GLN A 56 -4.79 -18.05 -3.52
CA GLN A 56 -5.76 -16.96 -3.64
C GLN A 56 -5.93 -16.48 -5.09
N GLY A 57 -5.27 -17.13 -6.06
CA GLY A 57 -5.29 -16.73 -7.47
C GLY A 57 -4.40 -15.53 -7.79
N ILE A 58 -3.51 -15.14 -6.87
CA ILE A 58 -2.63 -13.98 -7.01
C ILE A 58 -1.23 -14.44 -7.43
N THR A 59 -0.70 -13.84 -8.50
CA THR A 59 0.67 -14.12 -8.96
C THR A 59 1.66 -13.16 -8.31
N VAL A 60 2.76 -13.68 -7.74
CA VAL A 60 3.82 -12.83 -7.18
C VAL A 60 4.92 -12.64 -8.21
N ARG A 61 5.28 -11.38 -8.52
CA ARG A 61 6.40 -11.04 -9.39
C ARG A 61 7.50 -10.38 -8.58
N TRP A 62 8.67 -11.02 -8.54
CA TRP A 62 9.84 -10.51 -7.82
C TRP A 62 10.71 -9.65 -8.73
N VAL A 63 10.94 -8.39 -8.36
CA VAL A 63 11.78 -7.44 -9.10
C VAL A 63 12.99 -7.09 -8.25
N GLU A 64 14.20 -7.35 -8.77
CA GLU A 64 15.44 -7.06 -8.05
C GLU A 64 15.92 -5.63 -8.31
N PHE A 65 16.26 -4.91 -7.25
CA PHE A 65 16.82 -3.56 -7.32
C PHE A 65 18.23 -3.52 -6.70
N PRO A 66 19.18 -2.82 -7.34
CA PRO A 66 20.53 -2.71 -6.80
C PRO A 66 20.62 -1.70 -5.64
N ALA A 67 19.76 -0.67 -5.60
CA ALA A 67 19.79 0.38 -4.59
C ALA A 67 18.39 0.82 -4.13
N GLY A 68 18.27 1.27 -2.88
CA GLY A 68 17.02 1.74 -2.28
C GLY A 68 16.37 2.92 -3.01
N PRO A 69 17.10 3.97 -3.45
CA PRO A 69 16.51 5.07 -4.20
C PRO A 69 15.80 4.62 -5.48
N GLN A 70 16.42 3.73 -6.26
CA GLN A 70 15.79 3.20 -7.48
C GLN A 70 14.53 2.39 -7.21
N MET A 71 14.49 1.68 -6.09
CA MET A 71 13.30 0.95 -5.66
C MET A 71 12.17 1.92 -5.27
N LEU A 72 12.49 3.05 -4.63
CA LEU A 72 11.50 4.10 -4.33
C LEU A 72 10.96 4.76 -5.61
N GLU A 73 11.82 5.00 -6.60
CA GLU A 73 11.36 5.46 -7.92
C GLU A 73 10.43 4.43 -8.57
N GLY A 74 10.80 3.14 -8.53
CA GLY A 74 9.98 2.04 -9.02
C GLY A 74 8.61 1.95 -8.34
N LEU A 75 8.56 2.23 -7.04
CA LEU A 75 7.32 2.30 -6.27
C LEU A 75 6.47 3.52 -6.70
N ASN A 76 7.12 4.67 -6.90
CA ASN A 76 6.44 5.91 -7.28
C ASN A 76 5.80 5.83 -8.68
N VAL A 77 6.44 5.12 -9.63
CA VAL A 77 5.90 4.92 -10.99
C VAL A 77 4.96 3.71 -11.10
N GLY A 78 4.70 2.97 -10.02
CA GLY A 78 3.83 1.80 -10.02
C GLY A 78 4.42 0.56 -10.71
N SER A 79 5.75 0.49 -10.87
CA SER A 79 6.43 -0.71 -11.39
C SER A 79 6.52 -1.84 -10.34
N ILE A 80 6.45 -1.47 -9.07
CA ILE A 80 6.31 -2.36 -7.92
C ILE A 80 5.21 -1.85 -6.98
N ASP A 81 4.56 -2.78 -6.29
CA ASP A 81 3.47 -2.49 -5.36
C ASP A 81 3.98 -2.51 -3.90
N LEU A 82 5.00 -3.34 -3.63
CA LEU A 82 5.59 -3.50 -2.31
C LEU A 82 7.11 -3.36 -2.37
N ALA A 83 7.66 -2.66 -1.37
CA ALA A 83 9.11 -2.47 -1.20
C ALA A 83 9.45 -2.42 0.29
N ALA A 84 10.62 -2.94 0.67
CA ALA A 84 11.15 -2.77 2.02
C ALA A 84 12.44 -1.96 1.93
N THR A 85 12.39 -0.69 2.33
CA THR A 85 13.58 0.16 2.41
C THR A 85 14.01 0.32 3.86
N ALA A 86 15.30 0.11 4.14
CA ALA A 86 15.88 0.41 5.44
C ALA A 86 16.52 1.80 5.38
N THR A 87 15.95 2.76 6.09
CA THR A 87 16.57 4.08 6.24
C THR A 87 17.76 3.99 7.17
N ARG A 88 18.96 4.24 6.64
CA ARG A 88 20.16 4.42 7.47
C ARG A 88 20.00 5.70 8.29
N ARG A 89 19.76 5.57 9.59
CA ARG A 89 19.80 6.72 10.51
C ARG A 89 21.20 7.31 10.48
N ARG A 90 21.35 8.53 9.94
CA ARG A 90 22.62 9.25 10.07
C ARG A 90 22.80 9.60 11.54
N PRO A 91 23.92 9.24 12.19
CA PRO A 91 24.26 9.79 13.49
C PRO A 91 24.31 11.31 13.34
N SER A 92 23.56 12.04 14.18
CA SER A 92 23.69 13.49 14.25
C SER A 92 25.01 13.81 14.95
N LEU A 93 26.11 13.73 14.21
CA LEU A 93 27.37 14.36 14.60
C LEU A 93 27.22 15.87 14.38
N ARG A 94 26.36 16.52 15.17
CA ARG A 94 26.41 17.96 15.31
C ARG A 94 27.44 18.20 16.42
N PRO A 95 28.66 18.67 16.11
CA PRO A 95 29.63 18.95 17.16
C PRO A 95 29.02 19.97 18.12
N PRO A 96 29.28 19.87 19.44
CA PRO A 96 28.83 20.88 20.38
C PRO A 96 29.38 22.24 19.95
N LYS A 97 28.51 23.26 19.88
CA LYS A 97 28.96 24.65 19.74
C LYS A 97 29.84 24.94 20.94
N ARG A 98 31.14 25.06 20.70
CA ARG A 98 32.11 25.50 21.69
C ARG A 98 31.80 26.97 21.95
N ILE A 99 31.26 27.27 23.14
CA ILE A 99 31.16 28.63 23.69
C ILE A 99 32.54 29.07 24.18
#